data_AF-A0A538D978-F1
#
_entry.id   AF-A0A538D978-F1
#
_cell.length_a   1.000
_cell.length_b   1.000
_cell.length_c   1.000
_cell.angle_alpha   90.00
_cell.angle_beta   90.00
_cell.angle_gamma   90.00
#
_symmetry.space_group_name_H-M   'P 1'
#
loop_
_entity.id
_entity.type
_entity.pdbx_description
1 polymer ?
#
loop_
_entity_poly.entity_id
_entity_poly.type
_entity_poly.pdbx_seq_one_letter_code
_entity_poly.pdbx_strand_id
1 'polypeptide(L)'
;MDDSPERAFLAQLEERLAEGNQVEVEVSLVLLAGKALDLGEDELNGARRRAVQLLAAGGDPRRDLDPEGRAVTSLAQDLETPARRAALEAGLASLRPTVAGLTHVAARLERLEADDALAWRWFACTLLGEVLVED
;
A
#
# COMPACT_ATOMS: atom_id res chain seq x y z
N MET A 1 -1.05 22.05 14.61
CA MET A 1 -0.23 20.90 14.16
C MET A 1 -1.06 19.69 14.45
N ASP A 2 -1.43 18.94 13.43
CA ASP A 2 -2.23 17.73 13.60
C ASP A 2 -1.34 16.71 14.32
N ASP A 3 -1.56 16.52 15.62
CA ASP A 3 -0.68 15.75 16.52
C ASP A 3 -1.06 14.25 16.45
N SER A 4 -1.38 13.79 15.24
CA SER A 4 -1.80 12.40 15.02
C SER A 4 -0.58 11.46 15.07
N PRO A 5 -0.73 10.25 15.62
CA PRO A 5 0.31 9.23 15.57
C PRO A 5 0.79 8.96 14.14
N GLU A 6 -0.12 9.02 13.16
CA GLU A 6 0.20 8.91 11.73
C GLU A 6 1.16 10.01 11.27
N ARG A 7 0.92 11.26 11.66
CA ARG A 7 1.79 12.40 11.31
C ARG A 7 3.19 12.20 11.89
N ALA A 8 3.28 11.81 13.16
CA ALA A 8 4.57 11.59 13.82
C ALA A 8 5.37 10.45 13.16
N PHE A 9 4.69 9.36 12.78
CA PHE A 9 5.31 8.26 12.05
C PHE A 9 5.83 8.70 10.67
N LEU A 10 5.00 9.42 9.89
CA LEU A 10 5.40 9.91 8.57
C LEU A 10 6.56 10.91 8.65
N ALA A 11 6.65 11.73 9.71
CA ALA A 11 7.78 12.62 9.95
C ALA A 11 9.10 11.84 10.19
N GLN A 12 9.06 10.70 10.88
CA GLN A 12 10.24 9.84 11.04
C GLN A 12 10.68 9.23 9.69
N LEU A 13 9.73 8.86 8.82
CA LEU A 13 10.06 8.38 7.47
C LEU A 13 10.67 9.50 6.62
N GLU A 14 10.17 10.73 6.75
CA GLU A 14 10.73 11.92 6.09
C GLU A 14 12.20 12.12 6.46
N GLU A 15 12.55 12.07 7.76
CA GLU A 15 13.93 12.21 8.23
C GLU A 15 14.84 11.14 7.60
N ARG A 16 14.40 9.87 7.61
CA ARG A 16 15.17 8.77 7.03
C ARG A 16 15.35 8.94 5.52
N LEU A 17 14.34 9.41 4.80
CA LEU A 17 14.43 9.71 3.37
C LEU A 17 15.39 10.88 3.10
N ALA A 18 15.39 11.92 3.93
CA ALA A 18 16.29 13.05 3.82
C ALA A 18 17.76 12.65 4.03
N GLU A 19 18.01 11.64 4.86
CA GLU A 19 19.33 11.01 5.05
C GLU A 19 19.76 10.10 3.88
N GLY A 20 18.88 9.87 2.90
CA GLY A 20 19.15 9.02 1.74
C GLY A 20 18.90 7.52 1.98
N ASN A 21 18.23 7.15 3.07
CA ASN A 21 17.84 5.76 3.30
C ASN A 21 16.77 5.31 2.31
N GLN A 22 16.86 4.07 1.84
CA GLN A 22 15.80 3.46 1.04
C GLN A 22 14.68 2.97 1.96
N VAL A 23 13.51 3.59 1.86
CA VAL A 23 12.33 3.29 2.67
C VAL A 23 11.12 3.23 1.75
N GLU A 24 10.31 2.16 1.87
CA GLU A 24 9.07 2.00 1.12
C GLU A 24 7.93 2.76 1.78
N VAL A 25 7.91 4.08 1.58
CA VAL A 25 6.87 4.96 2.14
C VAL A 25 5.51 4.70 1.50
N GLU A 26 5.50 4.20 0.26
CA GLU A 26 4.31 3.83 -0.48
C GLU A 26 3.42 2.86 0.31
N VAL A 27 4.01 1.85 0.95
CA VAL A 27 3.31 0.88 1.80
C VAL A 27 2.54 1.57 2.93
N SER A 28 3.18 2.54 3.59
CA SER A 28 2.56 3.27 4.71
C SER A 28 1.41 4.15 4.22
N LEU A 29 1.60 4.87 3.11
CA LEU A 29 0.58 5.76 2.57
C LEU A 29 -0.66 5.00 2.11
N VAL A 30 -0.51 3.90 1.36
CA VAL A 30 -1.65 3.12 0.88
C VAL A 30 -2.34 2.35 2.01
N LEU A 31 -1.61 1.90 3.03
CA LEU A 31 -2.20 1.29 4.21
C LEU A 31 -3.08 2.29 4.98
N LEU A 32 -2.59 3.53 5.18
CA LEU A 32 -3.36 4.59 5.82
C LEU A 32 -4.57 5.00 5.00
N ALA A 33 -4.40 5.21 3.69
CA ALA A 33 -5.49 5.53 2.78
C ALA A 33 -6.53 4.40 2.67
N GLY A 34 -6.07 3.16 2.82
CA GLY A 34 -6.86 1.96 2.64
C GLY A 34 -7.72 1.54 3.83
N LYS A 35 -7.56 2.16 5.00
CA LYS A 35 -8.23 1.76 6.26
C LYS A 35 -9.75 1.66 6.17
N ALA A 36 -10.39 2.42 5.28
CA ALA A 36 -11.83 2.48 5.13
C ALA A 36 -12.37 1.62 3.97
N LEU A 37 -11.50 0.92 3.22
CA LEU A 37 -11.96 0.07 2.13
C LEU A 37 -12.64 -1.19 2.67
N ASP A 38 -13.88 -1.40 2.21
CA ASP A 38 -14.59 -2.66 2.40
C ASP A 38 -14.26 -3.64 1.26
N LEU A 39 -13.52 -4.69 1.60
CA LEU A 39 -13.09 -5.72 0.64
C LEU A 39 -13.95 -6.99 0.69
N GLY A 40 -14.83 -7.14 1.70
CA GLY A 40 -15.52 -8.40 1.96
C GLY A 40 -14.56 -9.52 2.39
N GLU A 41 -14.78 -10.09 3.58
CA GLU A 41 -13.87 -11.07 4.17
C GLU A 41 -13.65 -12.33 3.29
N ASP A 42 -14.73 -12.91 2.76
CA ASP A 42 -14.66 -14.11 1.91
C ASP A 42 -13.93 -13.87 0.59
N GLU A 43 -14.18 -12.72 -0.04
CA GLU A 43 -13.54 -12.33 -1.29
C GLU A 43 -12.04 -12.10 -1.08
N LEU A 44 -11.69 -11.34 -0.04
CA LEU A 44 -10.31 -11.07 0.36
C LEU A 44 -9.54 -12.36 0.67
N ASN A 45 -10.12 -13.25 1.48
CA ASN A 45 -9.52 -14.53 1.85
C ASN A 45 -9.37 -15.46 0.64
N GLY A 46 -10.32 -15.44 -0.29
CA GLY A 46 -10.23 -16.16 -1.56
C GLY A 46 -9.07 -15.67 -2.42
N ALA A 47 -8.96 -14.36 -2.61
CA ALA A 47 -7.94 -13.73 -3.45
C ALA A 47 -6.53 -13.90 -2.85
N ARG A 48 -6.37 -13.67 -1.53
CA ARG A 48 -5.12 -13.87 -0.80
C ARG A 48 -4.55 -15.27 -0.96
N ARG A 49 -5.38 -16.30 -0.76
CA ARG A 49 -4.94 -17.70 -0.92
C ARG A 49 -4.42 -18.00 -2.32
N ARG A 50 -5.08 -17.50 -3.36
CA ARG A 50 -4.61 -17.65 -4.76
C ARG A 50 -3.28 -16.93 -4.98
N ALA A 51 -3.15 -15.72 -4.45
CA ALA A 51 -1.92 -14.94 -4.55
C ALA A 51 -0.73 -15.61 -3.85
N VAL A 52 -0.93 -16.15 -2.63
CA VAL A 52 0.10 -16.92 -1.91
C VAL A 52 0.53 -18.16 -2.70
N GLN A 53 -0.41 -18.88 -3.32
CA GLN A 53 -0.07 -20.02 -4.19
C GLN A 53 0.79 -19.60 -5.40
N LEU A 54 0.47 -18.45 -6.01
CA LEU A 54 1.27 -17.89 -7.10
C LEU A 54 2.68 -17.49 -6.63
N LEU A 55 2.79 -16.92 -5.42
CA LEU A 55 4.06 -16.54 -4.82
C LEU A 55 4.94 -17.79 -4.56
N ALA A 56 4.37 -18.82 -3.96
CA ALA A 56 5.06 -20.09 -3.69
C ALA A 56 5.50 -20.82 -4.96
N ALA A 57 4.74 -20.71 -6.06
CA ALA A 57 5.13 -21.25 -7.36
C ALA A 57 6.33 -20.51 -8.00
N GLY A 58 6.62 -19.29 -7.55
CA GLY A 58 7.69 -18.43 -8.08
C GLY A 58 9.07 -18.63 -7.42
N GLY A 59 9.19 -19.48 -6.39
CA GLY A 59 10.44 -19.70 -5.66
C GLY A 59 10.31 -19.40 -4.17
N ASP A 60 11.15 -18.50 -3.65
CA ASP A 60 11.17 -18.16 -2.22
C ASP A 60 9.97 -17.26 -1.84
N PRO A 61 9.01 -17.74 -1.03
CA PRO A 61 7.88 -16.96 -0.58
C PRO A 61 8.25 -15.85 0.41
N ARG A 62 9.50 -15.83 0.90
CA ARG A 62 10.04 -14.77 1.77
C ARG A 62 10.73 -13.64 1.00
N ARG A 63 10.71 -13.67 -0.33
CA ARG A 63 11.20 -12.56 -1.14
C ARG A 63 10.34 -11.32 -0.88
N ASP A 64 10.97 -10.15 -0.83
CA ASP A 64 10.27 -8.87 -0.74
C ASP A 64 9.17 -8.78 -1.81
N LEU A 65 8.00 -8.30 -1.41
CA LEU A 65 6.86 -8.17 -2.30
C LEU A 65 7.11 -7.05 -3.30
N ASP A 66 7.09 -7.43 -4.58
CA ASP A 66 7.19 -6.49 -5.70
C ASP A 66 5.77 -6.10 -6.15
N PRO A 67 5.40 -4.80 -6.19
CA PRO A 67 4.10 -4.36 -6.70
C PRO A 67 3.84 -4.77 -8.15
N GLU A 68 4.88 -4.99 -8.96
CA GLU A 68 4.75 -5.49 -10.33
C GLU A 68 4.82 -7.03 -10.41
N GLY A 69 5.07 -7.68 -9.29
CA GLY A 69 5.14 -9.13 -9.16
C GLY A 69 3.82 -9.83 -9.51
N ARG A 70 3.92 -11.06 -10.02
CA ARG A 70 2.75 -11.84 -10.47
C ARG A 70 1.70 -12.06 -9.38
N ALA A 71 2.13 -12.36 -8.15
CA ALA A 71 1.23 -12.60 -7.04
C ALA A 71 0.44 -11.33 -6.68
N VAL A 72 1.13 -10.19 -6.59
CA VAL A 72 0.52 -8.89 -6.26
C VAL A 72 -0.41 -8.42 -7.37
N THR A 73 0.03 -8.48 -8.63
CA THR A 73 -0.80 -8.09 -9.77
C THR A 73 -2.07 -8.93 -9.90
N SER A 74 -1.99 -10.24 -9.63
CA SER A 74 -3.17 -11.10 -9.58
C SER A 74 -4.11 -10.75 -8.43
N LEU A 75 -3.58 -10.47 -7.23
CA LEU A 75 -4.39 -10.06 -6.08
C LEU A 75 -5.09 -8.72 -6.35
N ALA A 76 -4.35 -7.76 -6.90
CA ALA A 76 -4.86 -6.45 -7.27
C ALA A 76 -6.03 -6.60 -8.26
N GLN A 77 -5.87 -7.40 -9.32
CA GLN A 77 -6.92 -7.65 -10.31
C GLN A 77 -8.16 -8.32 -9.70
N ASP A 78 -7.96 -9.33 -8.84
CA ASP A 78 -9.06 -10.07 -8.21
C ASP A 78 -9.96 -9.17 -7.35
N LEU A 79 -9.39 -8.16 -6.69
CA LEU A 79 -10.11 -7.26 -5.78
C LEU A 79 -10.57 -5.96 -6.45
N GLU A 80 -10.17 -5.71 -7.69
CA GLU A 80 -10.38 -4.45 -8.37
C GLU A 80 -11.87 -4.22 -8.70
N THR A 81 -12.41 -3.12 -8.19
CA THR A 81 -13.68 -2.57 -8.65
C THR A 81 -13.54 -1.05 -8.78
N PRO A 82 -14.28 -0.40 -9.71
CA PRO A 82 -14.24 1.06 -9.85
C PRO A 82 -14.52 1.80 -8.53
N ALA A 83 -15.43 1.26 -7.71
CA ALA A 83 -15.78 1.84 -6.41
C ALA A 83 -14.62 1.78 -5.41
N ARG A 84 -13.91 0.64 -5.32
CA ARG A 84 -12.74 0.48 -4.44
C ARG A 84 -11.56 1.34 -4.90
N ARG A 85 -11.36 1.45 -6.21
CA ARG A 85 -10.32 2.31 -6.81
C ARG A 85 -10.54 3.78 -6.44
N ALA A 86 -11.76 4.27 -6.63
CA ALA A 86 -12.15 5.63 -6.23
C ALA A 86 -12.05 5.85 -4.71
N ALA A 87 -12.38 4.84 -3.90
CA ALA A 87 -12.24 4.92 -2.45
C ALA A 87 -10.77 5.04 -2.01
N LEU A 88 -9.85 4.28 -2.61
CA LEU A 88 -8.42 4.40 -2.31
C LEU A 88 -7.87 5.75 -2.75
N GLU A 89 -8.26 6.23 -3.93
CA GLU A 89 -7.89 7.56 -4.44
C GLU A 89 -8.34 8.67 -3.48
N ALA A 90 -9.60 8.62 -3.01
CA ALA A 90 -10.11 9.56 -2.02
C ALA A 90 -9.35 9.46 -0.69
N GLY A 91 -9.00 8.24 -0.26
CA GLY A 91 -8.16 7.98 0.90
C GLY A 91 -6.79 8.66 0.78
N LEU A 92 -6.10 8.50 -0.35
CA LEU A 92 -4.81 9.13 -0.61
C LEU A 92 -4.91 10.66 -0.59
N ALA A 93 -5.91 11.21 -1.29
CA ALA A 93 -6.15 12.65 -1.30
C ALA A 93 -6.39 13.22 0.12
N SER A 94 -7.04 12.44 1.00
CA SER A 94 -7.28 12.84 2.38
C SER A 94 -6.01 12.95 3.23
N LEU A 95 -4.90 12.32 2.83
CA LEU A 95 -3.62 12.38 3.54
C LEU A 95 -2.82 13.66 3.26
N ARG A 96 -3.21 14.47 2.27
CA ARG A 96 -2.49 15.71 1.91
C ARG A 96 -2.22 16.66 3.08
N PRO A 97 -3.18 16.95 3.99
CA PRO A 97 -2.92 17.74 5.18
C PRO A 97 -1.90 17.08 6.12
N THR A 98 -1.98 15.75 6.25
CA THR A 98 -1.10 14.94 7.11
C THR A 98 0.33 14.87 6.59
N VAL A 99 0.58 15.02 5.28
CA VAL A 99 1.94 15.05 4.72
C VAL A 99 2.50 16.45 4.49
N ALA A 100 1.71 17.50 4.73
CA ALA A 100 2.12 18.89 4.48
C ALA A 100 3.45 19.21 5.18
N GLY A 101 4.42 19.76 4.44
CA GLY A 101 5.76 20.08 4.95
C GLY A 101 6.73 18.91 5.08
N LEU A 102 6.33 17.68 4.74
CA LEU A 102 7.23 16.53 4.59
C LEU A 102 7.52 16.38 3.10
N THR A 103 8.63 16.94 2.64
CA THR A 103 8.91 17.14 1.21
C THR A 103 9.05 15.81 0.48
N HIS A 104 9.80 14.86 1.02
CA HIS A 104 10.05 13.58 0.37
C HIS A 104 8.83 12.67 0.43
N VAL A 105 8.13 12.62 1.57
CA VAL A 105 6.89 11.85 1.74
C VAL A 105 5.78 12.40 0.84
N ALA A 106 5.60 13.73 0.77
CA ALA A 106 4.60 14.35 -0.10
C ALA A 106 4.85 14.00 -1.57
N ALA A 107 6.11 13.99 -2.03
CA ALA A 107 6.44 13.57 -3.40
C ALA A 107 6.08 12.10 -3.69
N ARG A 108 6.14 11.22 -2.68
CA ARG A 108 5.67 9.83 -2.83
C ARG A 108 4.16 9.74 -2.91
N LEU A 109 3.44 10.53 -2.11
CA LEU A 109 1.98 10.63 -2.20
C LEU A 109 1.56 11.13 -3.58
N GLU A 110 2.16 12.22 -4.08
CA GLU A 110 1.87 12.76 -5.42
C GLU A 110 2.08 11.72 -6.52
N ARG A 111 3.12 10.89 -6.42
CA ARG A 111 3.36 9.80 -7.38
C ARG A 111 2.24 8.75 -7.33
N LEU A 112 1.76 8.38 -6.14
CA LEU A 112 0.66 7.42 -5.99
C LEU A 112 -0.67 8.02 -6.50
N GLU A 113 -0.91 9.31 -6.28
CA GLU A 113 -2.09 10.01 -6.82
C GLU A 113 -2.03 10.13 -8.36
N ALA A 114 -0.84 10.23 -8.94
CA ALA A 114 -0.66 10.34 -10.40
C ALA A 114 -0.77 8.99 -11.13
N ASP A 115 -0.50 7.87 -10.46
CA ASP A 115 -0.61 6.52 -10.99
C ASP A 115 -1.49 5.66 -10.08
N ASP A 116 -2.79 5.74 -10.34
CA ASP A 116 -3.80 5.03 -9.58
C ASP A 116 -3.52 3.52 -9.57
N ALA A 117 -3.11 2.93 -10.70
CA ALA A 117 -2.85 1.50 -10.85
C ALA A 117 -1.66 1.04 -10.02
N LEU A 118 -0.60 1.85 -9.96
CA LEU A 118 0.50 1.63 -9.04
C LEU A 118 0.05 1.70 -7.58
N ALA A 119 -0.78 2.68 -7.21
CA ALA A 119 -1.30 2.77 -5.85
C ALA A 119 -2.13 1.54 -5.44
N TRP A 120 -2.94 1.00 -6.35
CA TRP A 120 -3.69 -0.24 -6.10
C TRP A 120 -2.80 -1.44 -5.87
N ARG A 121 -1.72 -1.57 -6.66
CA ARG A 121 -0.77 -2.67 -6.52
C ARG A 121 0.00 -2.57 -5.21
N TRP A 122 0.40 -1.37 -4.80
CA TRP A 122 0.98 -1.16 -3.48
C TRP A 122 0.00 -1.52 -2.36
N PHE A 123 -1.27 -1.17 -2.49
CA PHE A 123 -2.30 -1.59 -1.53
C PHE A 123 -2.43 -3.12 -1.49
N ALA A 124 -2.42 -3.79 -2.63
CA ALA A 124 -2.39 -5.25 -2.68
C ALA A 124 -1.12 -5.86 -2.03
N CYS A 125 0.05 -5.20 -2.12
CA CYS A 125 1.24 -5.62 -1.36
C CYS A 125 0.97 -5.64 0.14
N THR A 126 0.29 -4.63 0.70
CA THR A 126 0.03 -4.58 2.15
C THR A 126 -0.88 -5.74 2.57
N LEU A 127 -1.93 -6.00 1.78
CA LEU A 127 -2.85 -7.10 2.03
C LEU A 127 -2.19 -8.47 1.95
N LEU A 128 -1.25 -8.67 1.02
CA LEU A 128 -0.52 -9.92 0.90
C LEU A 128 0.53 -10.05 2.01
N GLY A 129 1.20 -8.95 2.36
CA GLY A 129 2.20 -8.92 3.44
C GLY A 129 1.61 -9.28 4.81
N GLU A 130 0.38 -8.84 5.11
CA GLU A 130 -0.35 -9.23 6.33
C GLU A 130 -0.44 -10.76 6.47
N VAL A 131 -0.79 -11.47 5.39
CA VAL A 131 -0.89 -12.94 5.40
C VAL A 131 0.46 -13.60 5.66
N LEU A 132 1.53 -13.07 5.04
CA LEU A 132 2.87 -13.65 5.16
C LEU A 132 3.51 -13.43 6.54
N VAL A 133 2.98 -12.50 7.34
CA VAL A 133 3.41 -12.27 8.73
C VAL A 133 2.62 -13.13 9.72
N GLU A 134 1.39 -13.52 9.37
CA GLU A 134 0.51 -14.35 10.21
C GLU A 134 0.80 -15.86 10.14
N ASP A 135 1.46 -16.33 9.07
CA ASP A 135 1.91 -17.73 8.85
C ASP A 135 3.32 -18.03 9.42
#